data_AF-A0A1V8UFG3-F1
#
_entry.id   AF-A0A1V8UFG3-F1
#
_cell.length_a   1.000
_cell.length_b   1.000
_cell.length_c   1.000
_cell.angle_alpha   90.00
_cell.angle_beta   90.00
_cell.angle_gamma   90.00
#
_symmetry.space_group_name_H-M   'P 1'
#
loop_
_entity.id
_entity.type
_entity.pdbx_description
1 polymer ?
#
loop_
_entity_poly.entity_id
_entity_poly.type
_entity_poly.pdbx_seq_one_letter_code
_entity_poly.pdbx_strand_id
1 'polypeptide(L)'
;MRLRSRITTSELRDRNLRYDRGLLTYENCSTPELSNFAVQRNTVTPGSNSKNAKRNLIQALHQADDNQTFSHLLDLPPEVRVFIYEFYFADFFAEHIHMPTNPPLADVSQLLRKEVAPIFYSMCTFRVALTAPSSKHCRLHPRSAFFFGTLEPAMLKRIKSLCIYIRNAADDSYYKEDQIVQLEQGRL
;
A
#
# COMPACT_ATOMS: atom_id res chain seq x y z
N MET A 1 32.23 -5.26 -8.03
CA MET A 1 31.05 -5.23 -7.14
C MET A 1 31.52 -5.70 -5.75
N ARG A 2 31.83 -4.79 -4.82
CA ARG A 2 32.24 -5.17 -3.46
C ARG A 2 30.98 -5.42 -2.63
N LEU A 3 30.64 -6.70 -2.42
CA LEU A 3 29.66 -7.09 -1.42
C LEU A 3 30.18 -6.59 -0.07
N ARG A 4 29.50 -5.57 0.50
CA ARG A 4 29.74 -5.14 1.88
C ARG A 4 29.49 -6.34 2.81
N SER A 5 30.23 -6.35 3.91
CA SER A 5 30.08 -7.16 5.12
C SER A 5 28.67 -7.71 5.37
N ARG A 6 28.59 -8.93 5.94
CA ARG A 6 27.35 -9.59 6.39
C ARG A 6 26.36 -8.57 6.94
N ILE A 7 25.27 -8.33 6.20
CA ILE A 7 24.15 -7.50 6.65
C ILE A 7 23.50 -8.24 7.81
N THR A 8 23.28 -7.53 8.92
CA THR A 8 22.60 -8.10 10.09
C THR A 8 21.11 -8.29 9.80
N THR A 9 20.46 -9.21 10.52
CA THR A 9 19.00 -9.41 10.40
C THR A 9 18.22 -8.13 10.72
N SER A 10 18.71 -7.31 11.65
CA SER A 10 18.11 -6.00 11.97
C SER A 10 18.20 -5.01 10.82
N GLU A 11 19.35 -4.92 10.14
CA GLU A 11 19.52 -4.04 8.98
C GLU A 11 18.68 -4.51 7.79
N LEU A 12 18.55 -5.83 7.57
CA LEU A 12 17.64 -6.36 6.55
C LEU A 12 16.19 -6.01 6.86
N ARG A 13 15.77 -6.13 8.13
CA ARG A 13 14.41 -5.78 8.56
C ARG A 13 14.13 -4.30 8.39
N ASP A 14 15.05 -3.42 8.78
CA ASP A 14 14.94 -1.97 8.58
C ASP A 14 14.79 -1.61 7.09
N ARG A 15 15.65 -2.19 6.24
CA ARG A 15 15.57 -1.97 4.79
C ARG A 15 14.25 -2.44 4.18
N ASN A 16 13.73 -3.59 4.62
CA ASN A 16 12.44 -4.08 4.14
C ASN A 16 11.29 -3.17 4.58
N LEU A 17 11.28 -2.75 5.85
CA LEU A 17 10.28 -1.82 6.38
C LEU A 17 10.30 -0.47 5.65
N ARG A 18 11.48 0.02 5.30
CA ARG A 18 11.64 1.25 4.51
C ARG A 18 11.10 1.09 3.09
N TYR A 19 11.43 -0.02 2.44
CA TYR A 19 10.90 -0.35 1.11
C TYR A 19 9.36 -0.38 1.11
N ASP A 20 8.76 -1.07 2.08
CA ASP A 20 7.30 -1.17 2.23
C ASP A 20 6.63 0.19 2.45
N ARG A 21 7.35 1.16 3.01
CA ARG A 21 6.89 2.55 3.24
C ARG A 21 7.28 3.53 2.14
N GLY A 22 7.95 3.08 1.08
CA GLY A 22 8.50 3.96 0.04
C GLY A 22 9.58 4.93 0.54
N LEU A 23 10.24 4.62 1.65
CA LEU A 23 11.29 5.43 2.24
C LEU A 23 12.66 5.10 1.65
N LEU A 24 13.52 6.13 1.54
CA LEU A 24 14.87 5.97 1.02
C LEU A 24 15.78 5.24 2.02
N THR A 25 16.66 4.39 1.49
CA THR A 25 17.80 3.80 2.21
C THR A 25 19.05 4.58 1.82
N TYR A 26 19.67 5.29 2.76
CA TYR A 26 20.69 6.30 2.43
C TYR A 26 22.14 5.76 2.32
N GLU A 27 22.35 4.45 2.40
CA GLU A 27 23.70 3.82 2.45
C GLU A 27 24.53 4.10 1.19
N ASN A 28 23.83 4.32 0.07
CA ASN A 28 24.40 4.60 -1.25
C ASN A 28 24.55 6.10 -1.53
N CYS A 29 24.00 6.98 -0.69
CA CYS A 29 24.12 8.42 -0.87
C CYS A 29 25.53 8.92 -0.51
N SER A 30 26.02 9.90 -1.27
CA SER A 30 27.23 10.66 -1.00
C SER A 30 27.04 11.58 0.22
N THR A 31 28.14 12.04 0.84
CA THR A 31 28.04 12.95 1.98
C THR A 31 27.33 14.28 1.67
N PRO A 32 27.50 14.91 0.48
CA PRO A 32 26.71 16.08 0.11
C PRO A 32 25.21 15.81 0.01
N GLU A 33 24.80 14.67 -0.58
CA GLU A 33 23.39 14.28 -0.65
C GLU A 33 22.78 14.09 0.73
N LEU A 34 23.50 13.41 1.63
CA LEU A 34 23.06 13.22 3.02
C LEU A 34 22.87 14.56 3.74
N SER A 35 23.78 15.52 3.54
CA SER A 35 23.65 16.85 4.11
C SER A 35 22.42 17.59 3.57
N ASN A 36 22.14 17.48 2.26
CA ASN A 36 20.94 18.07 1.67
C ASN A 36 19.66 17.46 2.25
N PHE A 37 19.60 16.14 2.40
CA PHE A 37 18.47 15.48 3.05
C PHE A 37 18.33 15.92 4.51
N ALA A 38 19.44 16.10 5.23
CA ALA A 38 19.40 16.52 6.62
C ALA A 38 18.77 17.91 6.78
N VAL A 39 19.12 18.85 5.90
CA VAL A 39 18.48 20.17 5.83
C VAL A 39 16.99 20.02 5.55
N GLN A 40 16.59 19.21 4.56
CA GLN A 40 15.18 19.01 4.21
C GLN A 40 14.35 18.40 5.36
N ARG A 41 14.94 17.54 6.19
CA ARG A 41 14.27 16.92 7.34
C ARG A 41 14.44 17.72 8.64
N ASN A 42 15.06 18.91 8.58
CA ASN A 42 15.41 19.72 9.75
C ASN A 42 16.18 18.94 10.83
N THR A 43 17.10 18.05 10.42
CA THR A 43 17.93 17.27 11.34
C THR A 43 19.27 17.93 11.59
N VAL A 44 19.86 17.66 12.77
CA VAL A 44 21.17 18.17 13.13
C VAL A 44 22.24 17.46 12.29
N THR A 45 23.05 18.23 11.56
CA THR A 45 24.25 17.71 10.90
C THR A 45 25.34 17.47 11.97
N PRO A 46 25.78 16.22 12.20
CA PRO A 46 26.87 15.99 13.11
C PRO A 46 28.15 16.64 12.56
N GLY A 47 28.92 17.30 13.43
CA GLY A 47 30.18 17.95 13.06
C GLY A 47 31.13 17.01 12.30
N SER A 48 31.84 17.59 11.33
CA SER A 48 32.60 16.90 10.25
C SER A 48 33.71 15.93 10.67
N ASN A 49 34.06 15.81 11.96
CA ASN A 49 35.34 15.24 12.39
C ASN A 49 35.27 13.82 13.00
N SER A 50 34.14 13.12 12.89
CA SER A 50 34.01 11.75 13.41
C SER A 50 34.18 10.68 12.32
N LYS A 51 34.95 9.63 12.61
CA LYS A 51 35.06 8.41 11.77
C LYS A 51 33.69 7.76 11.47
N ASN A 52 32.68 8.06 12.28
CA ASN A 52 31.31 7.55 12.15
C ASN A 52 30.30 8.60 11.67
N ALA A 53 30.74 9.78 11.21
CA ALA A 53 29.85 10.89 10.86
C ALA A 53 28.79 10.50 9.82
N LYS A 54 29.18 9.79 8.74
CA LYS A 54 28.23 9.31 7.72
C LYS A 54 27.20 8.34 8.31
N ARG A 55 27.63 7.37 9.12
CA ARG A 55 26.71 6.37 9.72
C ARG A 55 25.73 7.04 10.68
N ASN A 56 26.20 7.98 11.49
CA ASN A 56 25.36 8.74 12.42
C ASN A 56 24.36 9.63 11.68
N LEU A 57 24.77 10.24 10.57
CA LEU A 57 23.88 11.06 9.74
C LEU A 57 22.78 10.22 9.07
N ILE A 58 23.13 9.05 8.52
CA ILE A 58 22.14 8.08 7.99
C ILE A 58 21.16 7.69 9.09
N GLN A 59 21.65 7.36 10.29
CA GLN A 59 20.79 6.98 11.42
C GLN A 59 19.85 8.13 11.85
N ALA A 60 20.35 9.37 11.88
CA ALA A 60 19.54 10.54 12.20
C ALA A 60 18.46 10.81 11.13
N LEU A 61 18.80 10.64 9.85
CA LEU A 61 17.84 10.72 8.74
C LEU A 61 16.78 9.62 8.84
N HIS A 62 17.21 8.38 9.11
CA HIS A 62 16.30 7.25 9.32
C HIS A 62 15.29 7.56 10.43
N GLN A 63 15.79 8.02 11.58
CA GLN A 63 14.97 8.39 12.73
C GLN A 63 14.03 9.56 12.44
N ALA A 64 14.46 10.54 11.63
CA ALA A 64 13.62 11.65 11.26
C ALA A 64 12.48 11.23 10.32
N ASP A 65 12.76 10.38 9.33
CA ASP A 65 11.74 9.80 8.46
C ASP A 65 10.76 8.92 9.25
N ASP A 66 11.26 8.16 10.24
CA ASP A 66 10.44 7.28 11.08
C ASP A 66 9.53 8.05 12.03
N ASN A 67 9.99 9.20 12.52
CA ASN A 67 9.23 10.08 13.41
C ASN A 67 8.41 11.13 12.63
N GLN A 68 8.44 11.12 11.30
CA GLN A 68 7.70 12.08 10.52
C GLN A 68 6.20 11.84 10.69
N THR A 69 5.52 12.79 11.33
CA THR A 69 4.07 12.81 11.45
C THR A 69 3.50 13.91 10.59
N PHE A 70 2.42 13.64 9.86
CA PHE A 70 1.64 14.67 9.20
C PHE A 70 0.36 14.95 10.00
N SER A 71 0.48 15.80 11.02
CA SER A 71 -0.62 16.15 11.93
C SER A 71 -1.72 17.00 11.28
N HIS A 72 -1.43 17.62 10.13
CA HIS A 72 -2.27 18.64 9.51
C HIS A 72 -3.16 18.12 8.38
N LEU A 73 -3.27 16.79 8.18
CA LEU A 73 -4.11 16.23 7.12
C LEU A 73 -5.55 16.73 7.22
N LEU A 74 -6.10 16.79 8.43
CA LEU A 74 -7.47 17.22 8.66
C LEU A 74 -7.65 18.74 8.65
N ASP A 75 -6.56 19.50 8.70
CA ASP A 75 -6.58 20.97 8.56
C ASP A 75 -6.71 21.40 7.10
N LEU A 76 -6.42 20.49 6.15
CA LEU A 76 -6.65 20.71 4.73
C LEU A 76 -8.16 20.74 4.43
N PRO A 77 -8.64 21.53 3.46
CA PRO A 77 -10.01 21.44 2.98
C PRO A 77 -10.38 20.03 2.50
N PRO A 78 -11.65 19.58 2.65
CA PRO A 78 -12.08 18.25 2.22
C PRO A 78 -11.73 17.91 0.77
N GLU A 79 -11.82 18.89 -0.13
CA GLU A 79 -11.53 18.73 -1.56
C GLU A 79 -10.06 18.37 -1.79
N VAL A 80 -9.15 18.96 -1.01
CA VAL A 80 -7.71 18.67 -1.08
C VAL A 80 -7.43 17.29 -0.49
N ARG A 81 -8.11 16.90 0.59
CA ARG A 81 -7.99 15.56 1.16
C ARG A 81 -8.41 14.48 0.18
N VAL A 82 -9.49 14.71 -0.57
CA VAL A 82 -9.94 13.80 -1.64
C VAL A 82 -8.84 13.58 -2.67
N PHE A 83 -8.17 14.62 -3.16
CA PHE A 83 -7.07 14.46 -4.11
C PHE A 83 -5.92 13.60 -3.56
N ILE A 84 -5.61 13.72 -2.27
CA ILE A 84 -4.59 12.88 -1.61
C ILE A 84 -5.03 11.42 -1.60
N TYR A 85 -6.30 11.14 -1.29
CA TYR A 85 -6.83 9.77 -1.27
C TYR A 85 -6.89 9.16 -2.67
N GLU A 86 -7.31 9.94 -3.67
CA GLU A 86 -7.31 9.52 -5.07
C GLU A 86 -5.90 9.19 -5.55
N PHE A 87 -4.93 10.05 -5.22
CA PHE A 87 -3.52 9.80 -5.53
C PHE A 87 -3.00 8.52 -4.87
N TYR A 88 -3.34 8.30 -3.59
CA TYR A 88 -2.99 7.06 -2.90
C TYR A 88 -3.56 5.81 -3.60
N PHE A 89 -4.82 5.85 -4.04
CA PHE A 89 -5.44 4.72 -4.73
C PHE A 89 -5.04 4.58 -6.20
N ALA A 90 -4.43 5.59 -6.80
CA ALA A 90 -4.00 5.55 -8.19
C ALA A 90 -2.97 4.44 -8.46
N ASP A 91 -2.11 4.14 -7.49
CA ASP A 91 -1.11 3.08 -7.63
C ASP A 91 -1.72 1.67 -7.52
N PHE A 92 -2.93 1.55 -6.97
CA PHE A 92 -3.65 0.27 -6.84
C PHE A 92 -4.40 -0.12 -8.12
N PHE A 93 -4.45 0.72 -9.17
CA PHE A 93 -5.07 0.35 -10.44
C PHE A 93 -4.29 -0.75 -11.19
N ALA A 94 -2.99 -0.86 -10.97
CA ALA A 94 -2.13 -1.80 -11.69
C ALA A 94 -2.30 -3.26 -11.24
N GLU A 95 -2.76 -3.49 -10.00
CA GLU A 95 -2.92 -4.83 -9.43
C GLU A 95 -4.30 -5.00 -8.80
N HIS A 96 -4.96 -6.12 -9.09
CA HIS A 96 -6.27 -6.46 -8.53
C HIS A 96 -6.17 -6.74 -7.03
N ILE A 97 -7.10 -6.22 -6.23
CA ILE A 97 -7.11 -6.48 -4.79
C ILE A 97 -7.60 -7.91 -4.53
N HIS A 98 -6.67 -8.83 -4.26
CA HIS A 98 -6.93 -10.26 -4.11
C HIS A 98 -7.75 -10.64 -2.87
N MET A 99 -7.55 -9.91 -1.79
CA MET A 99 -8.22 -10.13 -0.50
C MET A 99 -8.64 -8.78 0.05
N PRO A 100 -9.74 -8.22 -0.46
CA PRO A 100 -10.09 -6.87 -0.10
C PRO A 100 -10.48 -6.81 1.38
N THR A 101 -9.81 -5.92 2.08
CA THR A 101 -10.13 -5.46 3.42
C THR A 101 -10.40 -3.96 3.33
N ASN A 102 -10.78 -3.33 4.45
CA ASN A 102 -10.73 -1.88 4.50
C ASN A 102 -9.28 -1.42 4.21
N PRO A 103 -9.09 -0.34 3.45
CA PRO A 103 -7.76 0.22 3.24
C PRO A 103 -7.23 0.76 4.58
N PRO A 104 -5.91 0.71 4.84
CA PRO A 104 -5.35 1.16 6.12
C PRO A 104 -5.77 2.59 6.51
N LEU A 105 -5.91 3.49 5.53
CA LEU A 105 -6.39 4.85 5.75
C LEU A 105 -7.79 4.92 6.39
N ALA A 106 -8.67 3.97 6.07
CA ALA A 106 -10.02 3.90 6.61
C ALA A 106 -10.09 3.38 8.07
N ASP A 107 -8.97 2.90 8.62
CA ASP A 107 -8.90 2.41 10.01
C ASP A 107 -8.31 3.41 10.99
N VAL A 108 -7.83 4.55 10.50
CA VAL A 108 -7.24 5.60 11.35
C VAL A 108 -8.30 6.33 12.18
N SER A 109 -9.43 6.71 11.56
CA SER A 109 -10.53 7.41 12.25
C SER A 109 -11.86 7.24 11.54
N GLN A 110 -12.97 7.52 12.23
CA GLN A 110 -14.30 7.47 11.62
C GLN A 110 -14.49 8.49 10.49
N LEU A 111 -13.86 9.66 10.60
CA LEU A 111 -13.90 10.68 9.55
C LEU A 111 -13.19 10.17 8.30
N LEU A 112 -11.95 9.70 8.45
CA LEU A 112 -11.17 9.17 7.33
C LEU A 112 -11.87 7.97 6.70
N ARG A 113 -12.48 7.09 7.49
CA ARG A 113 -13.30 5.99 6.95
C ARG A 113 -14.39 6.48 6.01
N LYS A 114 -15.13 7.52 6.40
CA LYS A 114 -16.23 8.09 5.60
C LYS A 114 -15.74 8.74 4.31
N GLU A 115 -14.56 9.35 4.33
CA GLU A 115 -13.99 10.03 3.16
C GLU A 115 -13.28 9.07 2.20
N VAL A 116 -12.54 8.11 2.74
CA VAL A 116 -11.68 7.19 1.97
C VAL A 116 -12.48 6.05 1.35
N ALA A 117 -13.45 5.46 2.08
CA ALA A 117 -14.17 4.28 1.60
C ALA A 117 -14.85 4.49 0.23
N PRO A 118 -15.59 5.60 -0.01
CA PRO A 118 -16.18 5.85 -1.31
C PRO A 118 -15.18 5.88 -2.47
N ILE A 119 -13.99 6.43 -2.23
CA ILE A 119 -12.93 6.56 -3.23
C ILE A 119 -12.34 5.19 -3.52
N PHE A 120 -11.95 4.45 -2.46
CA PHE A 120 -11.44 3.08 -2.54
C PHE A 120 -12.33 2.17 -3.39
N TYR A 121 -13.62 2.09 -3.07
CA TYR A 121 -14.54 1.24 -3.83
C TYR A 121 -14.74 1.72 -5.27
N SER A 122 -14.61 3.02 -5.53
CA SER A 122 -14.81 3.58 -6.88
C SER A 122 -13.60 3.51 -7.80
N MET A 123 -12.40 3.41 -7.24
CA MET A 123 -11.15 3.44 -8.00
C MET A 123 -10.51 2.05 -8.09
N CYS A 124 -10.59 1.23 -7.06
CA CYS A 124 -9.89 -0.06 -7.09
C CYS A 124 -10.63 -1.13 -7.91
N THR A 125 -9.85 -2.08 -8.44
CA THR A 125 -10.37 -3.31 -9.05
C THR A 125 -10.38 -4.43 -8.02
N PHE A 126 -11.55 -5.00 -7.75
CA PHE A 126 -11.71 -6.02 -6.72
C PHE A 126 -11.74 -7.42 -7.30
N ARG A 127 -11.00 -8.33 -6.68
CA ARG A 127 -11.00 -9.72 -7.08
C ARG A 127 -12.24 -10.45 -6.57
N VAL A 128 -12.90 -11.17 -7.46
CA VAL A 128 -14.00 -12.08 -7.17
C VAL A 128 -13.54 -13.51 -7.50
N ALA A 129 -13.30 -14.30 -6.47
CA ALA A 129 -12.95 -15.70 -6.63
C ALA A 129 -14.22 -16.55 -6.68
N LEU A 130 -14.29 -17.43 -7.67
CA LEU A 130 -15.33 -18.43 -7.85
C LEU A 130 -14.73 -19.82 -7.60
N THR A 131 -15.51 -20.73 -7.05
CA THR A 131 -15.20 -22.17 -7.02
C THR A 131 -16.05 -22.88 -8.06
N ALA A 132 -15.43 -23.79 -8.82
CA ALA A 132 -16.12 -24.69 -9.73
C ALA A 132 -16.10 -26.12 -9.16
N PRO A 133 -17.15 -26.55 -8.44
CA PRO A 133 -17.20 -27.90 -7.86
C PRO A 133 -17.45 -28.98 -8.93
N SER A 134 -18.06 -28.59 -10.05
CA SER A 134 -18.37 -29.40 -11.22
C SER A 134 -18.79 -28.45 -12.34
N SER A 135 -18.36 -28.68 -13.57
CA SER A 135 -18.35 -27.78 -14.75
C SER A 135 -19.62 -26.99 -15.14
N LYS A 136 -20.73 -27.07 -14.38
CA LYS A 136 -22.02 -26.43 -14.71
C LYS A 136 -22.44 -25.29 -13.78
N HIS A 137 -21.88 -25.19 -12.58
CA HIS A 137 -22.23 -24.13 -11.64
C HIS A 137 -20.98 -23.59 -10.93
N CYS A 138 -20.78 -22.29 -11.02
CA CYS A 138 -19.80 -21.58 -10.21
C CYS A 138 -20.47 -21.08 -8.92
N ARG A 139 -19.75 -21.15 -7.80
CA ARG A 139 -20.16 -20.52 -6.54
C ARG A 139 -19.14 -19.46 -6.17
N LEU A 140 -19.55 -18.41 -5.47
CA LEU A 140 -18.58 -17.50 -4.86
C LEU A 140 -17.72 -18.30 -3.87
N HIS A 141 -16.41 -18.10 -3.94
CA HIS A 141 -15.50 -18.59 -2.92
C HIS A 141 -15.89 -17.98 -1.56
N PRO A 142 -15.85 -18.73 -0.44
CA PRO A 142 -16.33 -18.24 0.86
C PRO A 142 -15.76 -16.89 1.29
N ARG A 143 -14.48 -16.62 0.97
CA ARG A 143 -13.85 -15.33 1.27
C ARG A 143 -14.43 -14.17 0.48
N SER A 144 -14.65 -14.32 -0.83
CA SER A 144 -15.30 -13.29 -1.64
C SER A 144 -16.75 -13.10 -1.18
N ALA A 145 -17.47 -14.19 -0.90
CA ALA A 145 -18.84 -14.12 -0.37
C ALA A 145 -18.90 -13.35 0.96
N PHE A 146 -17.98 -13.60 1.88
CA PHE A 146 -17.92 -12.90 3.17
C PHE A 146 -17.65 -11.41 2.99
N PHE A 147 -16.64 -11.05 2.19
CA PHE A 147 -16.31 -9.65 1.96
C PHE A 147 -17.49 -8.89 1.34
N PHE A 148 -17.99 -9.33 0.17
CA PHE A 148 -19.07 -8.61 -0.51
C PHE A 148 -20.39 -8.68 0.25
N GLY A 149 -20.64 -9.74 1.03
CA GLY A 149 -21.85 -9.89 1.84
C GLY A 149 -21.87 -9.01 3.09
N THR A 150 -20.72 -8.50 3.54
CA THR A 150 -20.61 -7.60 4.70
C THR A 150 -20.55 -6.12 4.31
N LEU A 151 -20.42 -5.80 3.02
CA LEU A 151 -20.45 -4.43 2.52
C LEU A 151 -21.84 -3.82 2.58
N GLU A 152 -21.92 -2.56 2.98
CA GLU A 152 -23.14 -1.79 2.86
C GLU A 152 -23.55 -1.63 1.38
N PRO A 153 -24.86 -1.67 1.05
CA PRO A 153 -25.31 -1.54 -0.34
C PRO A 153 -24.81 -0.27 -1.05
N ALA A 154 -24.66 0.83 -0.31
CA ALA A 154 -24.13 2.08 -0.83
C ALA A 154 -22.67 1.97 -1.29
N MET A 155 -21.86 1.15 -0.61
CA MET A 155 -20.46 0.90 -0.99
C MET A 155 -20.37 -0.09 -2.14
N LEU A 156 -21.20 -1.13 -2.13
CA LEU A 156 -21.28 -2.10 -3.23
C LEU A 156 -21.60 -1.41 -4.57
N LYS A 157 -22.54 -0.45 -4.56
CA LYS A 157 -22.90 0.35 -5.75
C LYS A 157 -21.75 1.20 -6.29
N ARG A 158 -20.74 1.50 -5.46
CA ARG A 158 -19.57 2.29 -5.90
C ARG A 158 -18.53 1.45 -6.62
N ILE A 159 -18.58 0.13 -6.52
CA ILE A 159 -17.62 -0.75 -7.18
C ILE A 159 -17.81 -0.69 -8.69
N LYS A 160 -16.81 -0.13 -9.38
CA LYS A 160 -16.82 0.05 -10.83
C LYS A 160 -16.07 -1.03 -11.58
N SER A 161 -15.15 -1.74 -10.92
CA SER A 161 -14.27 -2.71 -11.57
C SER A 161 -14.15 -3.99 -10.74
N LEU A 162 -14.44 -5.13 -11.37
CA LEU A 162 -14.31 -6.46 -10.78
C LEU A 162 -13.46 -7.34 -11.69
N CYS A 163 -12.61 -8.17 -11.08
CA CYS A 163 -11.85 -9.18 -11.80
C CYS A 163 -12.23 -10.57 -11.32
N ILE A 164 -12.75 -11.40 -12.22
CA ILE A 164 -13.29 -12.72 -11.91
C ILE A 164 -12.24 -13.80 -12.19
N TYR A 165 -12.06 -14.68 -11.20
CA TYR A 165 -11.18 -15.85 -11.27
C TYR A 165 -11.97 -17.10 -10.88
N ILE A 166 -11.77 -18.22 -11.58
CA ILE A 166 -12.25 -19.52 -11.11
C ILE A 166 -11.09 -20.31 -10.54
N ARG A 167 -11.24 -20.75 -9.29
CA ARG A 167 -10.34 -21.69 -8.64
C ARG A 167 -10.82 -23.10 -8.93
N ASN A 168 -9.93 -23.92 -9.48
CA ASN A 168 -10.22 -25.33 -9.69
C ASN A 168 -10.18 -26.04 -8.34
N ALA A 169 -11.27 -26.72 -7.94
CA ALA A 169 -11.41 -27.28 -6.60
C ALA A 169 -10.36 -28.36 -6.25
N ALA A 170 -9.65 -28.89 -7.26
CA ALA A 170 -8.64 -29.93 -7.12
C ALA A 170 -7.21 -29.41 -6.88
N ASP A 171 -6.96 -28.11 -7.05
CA ASP A 171 -5.61 -27.53 -6.95
C ASP A 171 -5.63 -26.41 -5.89
N ASP A 172 -5.06 -26.71 -4.72
CA ASP A 172 -4.95 -25.75 -3.62
C ASP A 172 -3.75 -24.81 -3.79
N SER A 173 -3.02 -24.90 -4.92
CA SER A 173 -1.91 -24.00 -5.20
C SER A 173 -2.42 -22.55 -5.38
N TYR A 174 -1.82 -21.63 -4.63
CA TYR A 174 -2.21 -20.21 -4.59
C TYR A 174 -1.87 -19.45 -5.89
N TYR A 175 -1.16 -20.09 -6.82
CA TYR A 175 -0.47 -19.42 -7.93
C TYR A 175 -0.96 -19.83 -9.32
N LYS A 176 -1.90 -20.78 -9.44
CA LYS A 176 -2.51 -21.16 -10.72
C LYS A 176 -3.96 -20.70 -10.75
N GLU A 177 -4.13 -19.45 -11.15
CA GLU A 177 -5.44 -18.84 -11.30
C GLU A 177 -5.55 -18.30 -12.72
N ASP A 178 -6.46 -18.87 -13.50
CA ASP A 178 -6.78 -18.29 -14.80
C ASP A 178 -7.67 -17.08 -14.55
N GLN A 179 -7.19 -15.89 -14.91
CA GLN A 179 -8.05 -14.71 -15.03
C GLN A 179 -9.04 -14.96 -16.16
N ILE A 180 -10.33 -14.80 -15.87
CA ILE A 180 -11.37 -15.21 -16.82
C ILE A 180 -11.97 -14.00 -17.50
N VAL A 181 -12.35 -12.98 -16.72
CA VAL A 181 -13.00 -11.77 -17.23
C VAL A 181 -12.73 -10.60 -16.27
N GLN A 182 -12.47 -9.42 -16.83
CA GLN A 182 -12.58 -8.13 -16.15
C GLN A 182 -13.92 -7.49 -16.51
N LEU A 183 -14.69 -7.10 -15.50
CA LEU A 183 -15.98 -6.43 -15.65
C LEU A 183 -15.82 -4.98 -15.22
N GLU A 184 -16.15 -4.06 -16.12
CA GLU A 184 -16.17 -2.63 -15.85
C GLU A 184 -17.60 -2.10 -15.97
N GLN A 185 -18.00 -1.28 -15.00
CA GLN A 185 -19.27 -0.60 -15.04
C GLN A 185 -19.22 0.47 -16.14
N GLY A 186 -20.02 0.28 -17.20
CA GLY A 186 -20.11 1.23 -18.31
C GLY A 186 -20.49 2.63 -17.81
N ARG A 187 -19.82 3.66 -18.35
CA ARG A 187 -20.23 5.05 -18.15
C ARG A 187 -21.54 5.25 -18.93
N LEU A 188 -22.64 5.49 -18.21
CA LEU A 188 -23.87 6.05 -18.79
C LEU A 188 -23.64 7.51 -19.18
#